data_AF-A0A9D0LYN9-F1
#
_entry.id   AF-A0A9D0LYN9-F1
#
_cell.length_a   1.000
_cell.length_b   1.000
_cell.length_c   1.000
_cell.angle_alpha   90.00
_cell.angle_beta   90.00
_cell.angle_gamma   90.00
#
_symmetry.space_group_name_H-M   'P 1'
#
loop_
_entity.id
_entity.type
_entity.pdbx_description
1 polymer ?
#
loop_
_entity_poly.entity_id
_entity_poly.type
_entity_poly.pdbx_seq_one_letter_code
_entity_poly.pdbx_strand_id
1 'polypeptide(L)'
;MKLKMIQRDLIRVFLLALIAVSWVSCKSGEKKEQAEENAVEVDVSQLNDEMFKDINEAKQIFYSLPSPLETAMLIKSTGVGYNEDLLNDVDNVTKYSTSKSMALNLGIYTCDLSFASLYDQTQSSIDYMNAAKKMADGLGILDAISQENI
;
A
#
# COMPACT_ATOMS: atom_id res chain seq x y z
N MET A 1 57.21 25.69 5.02
CA MET A 1 56.92 24.46 4.23
C MET A 1 56.22 23.36 5.05
N LYS A 2 56.63 23.11 6.30
CA LYS A 2 56.05 22.02 7.14
C LYS A 2 54.56 22.20 7.52
N LEU A 3 54.07 23.43 7.67
CA LEU A 3 52.68 23.70 8.07
C LEU A 3 51.64 23.35 6.97
N LYS A 4 51.95 23.61 5.69
CA LYS A 4 51.11 23.19 4.55
C LYS A 4 51.09 21.67 4.35
N MET A 5 52.15 20.99 4.79
CA MET A 5 52.25 19.53 4.68
C MET A 5 51.34 18.85 5.72
N ILE A 6 51.36 19.34 6.96
CA ILE A 6 50.50 18.88 8.05
C ILE A 6 49.01 19.10 7.73
N GLN A 7 48.64 20.25 7.16
CA GLN A 7 47.24 20.49 6.77
C GLN A 7 46.77 19.60 5.63
N ARG A 8 47.65 19.27 4.67
CA ARG A 8 47.34 18.33 3.58
C ARG A 8 47.16 16.91 4.09
N ASP A 9 47.93 16.50 5.10
CA ASP A 9 47.81 15.19 5.72
C ASP A 9 46.56 15.11 6.60
N LEU A 10 46.19 16.18 7.32
CA LEU A 10 44.89 16.26 8.03
C LEU A 10 43.69 16.13 7.10
N ILE A 11 43.72 16.80 5.94
CA ILE A 11 42.62 16.74 4.95
C ILE A 11 42.48 15.33 4.37
N ARG A 12 43.61 14.64 4.11
CA ARG A 12 43.61 13.24 3.63
C ARG A 12 43.05 12.27 4.66
N VAL A 13 43.40 12.45 5.93
CA VAL A 13 42.84 11.66 7.05
C VAL A 13 41.34 11.91 7.19
N PHE A 14 40.89 13.17 7.05
CA PHE A 14 39.47 13.52 7.13
C PHE A 14 38.67 12.94 5.94
N LEU A 15 39.22 12.97 4.73
CA LEU A 15 38.60 12.36 3.54
C LEU A 15 38.51 10.82 3.65
N LEU A 16 39.53 10.16 4.20
CA LEU A 16 39.50 8.72 4.46
C LEU A 16 38.48 8.35 5.56
N ALA A 17 38.32 9.19 6.59
CA ALA A 17 37.31 8.99 7.62
C ALA A 17 35.87 9.14 7.08
N LEU A 18 35.62 10.08 6.18
CA LEU A 18 34.31 10.27 5.52
C LEU A 18 33.91 9.07 4.64
N ILE A 19 34.88 8.45 3.96
CA ILE A 19 34.65 7.23 3.16
C ILE A 19 34.35 6.03 4.08
N ALA A 20 35.02 5.94 5.24
CA ALA A 20 34.76 4.86 6.20
C ALA A 20 33.37 4.93 6.86
N VAL A 21 32.83 6.14 7.07
CA VAL A 21 31.46 6.32 7.61
C VAL A 21 30.38 5.96 6.59
N SER A 22 30.71 5.95 5.29
CA SER A 22 29.77 5.61 4.21
C SER A 22 29.43 4.12 4.12
N TRP A 23 30.13 3.24 4.85
CA TRP A 23 29.82 1.80 4.91
C TRP A 23 28.96 1.38 6.11
N VAL A 24 28.60 2.31 7.02
CA VAL A 24 27.72 2.00 8.17
C VAL A 24 26.24 2.23 7.84
N SER A 25 25.91 2.80 6.68
CA SER A 25 24.53 3.02 6.24
C SER A 25 24.13 2.07 5.10
N CYS A 26 24.33 0.77 5.30
CA CYS A 26 23.58 -0.26 4.58
C CYS A 26 23.75 -1.61 5.30
N LYS A 27 23.14 -1.74 6.48
CA LYS A 27 22.71 -3.03 7.00
C LYS A 27 21.19 -3.06 6.93
N SER A 28 20.66 -3.04 5.70
CA SER A 28 19.36 -3.63 5.43
C SER A 28 19.54 -5.13 5.60
N GLY A 29 19.34 -5.60 6.83
CA GLY A 29 19.30 -7.03 7.07
C GLY A 29 18.18 -7.60 6.22
N GLU A 30 18.53 -8.45 5.26
CA GLU A 30 17.67 -9.53 4.82
C GLU A 30 17.44 -10.45 6.01
N LYS A 31 16.54 -10.02 6.91
CA LYS A 31 15.74 -10.98 7.63
C LYS A 31 14.64 -11.35 6.66
N LYS A 32 14.72 -12.55 6.11
CA LYS A 32 13.51 -13.32 5.83
C LYS A 32 12.81 -13.47 7.17
N GLU A 33 12.04 -12.45 7.56
CA GLU A 33 10.94 -12.66 8.47
C GLU A 33 10.05 -13.65 7.73
N GLN A 34 10.05 -14.90 8.20
CA GLN A 34 8.89 -15.74 8.03
C GLN A 34 7.71 -14.84 8.38
N ALA A 35 6.85 -14.58 7.39
CA ALA A 35 5.53 -14.07 7.67
C ALA A 35 4.90 -15.12 8.57
N GLU A 36 5.01 -14.93 9.89
CA GLU A 36 4.09 -15.54 10.81
C GLU A 36 2.73 -15.06 10.33
N GLU A 37 1.98 -16.02 9.79
CA GLU A 37 0.57 -15.97 9.50
C GLU A 37 -0.18 -15.65 10.79
N ASN A 38 -0.06 -14.41 11.25
CA ASN A 38 -1.06 -13.80 12.09
C ASN A 38 -2.14 -13.36 11.13
N ALA A 39 -2.91 -14.32 10.61
CA ALA A 39 -4.29 -14.02 10.30
C ALA A 39 -4.81 -13.28 11.52
N VAL A 40 -5.21 -12.02 11.35
CA VAL A 40 -6.01 -11.35 12.36
C VAL A 40 -7.33 -12.09 12.32
N GLU A 41 -7.40 -13.22 13.01
CA GLU A 41 -8.66 -13.73 13.50
C GLU A 41 -9.18 -12.61 14.37
N VAL A 42 -10.14 -11.87 13.81
CA VAL A 42 -11.00 -11.02 14.62
C VAL A 42 -11.78 -11.99 15.48
N ASP A 43 -11.21 -12.32 16.63
CA ASP A 43 -11.88 -13.08 17.66
C ASP A 43 -13.03 -12.21 18.16
N VAL A 44 -14.21 -12.48 17.61
CA VAL A 44 -15.46 -11.79 17.90
C VAL A 44 -15.78 -11.85 19.40
N SER A 45 -15.15 -12.77 20.16
CA SER A 45 -15.27 -12.86 21.62
C SER A 45 -14.50 -11.79 22.39
N GLN A 46 -13.59 -11.04 21.76
CA GLN A 46 -12.86 -9.91 22.35
C GLN A 46 -13.54 -8.54 22.14
N LEU A 47 -14.64 -8.50 21.39
CA LEU A 47 -15.43 -7.29 21.20
C LEU A 47 -16.18 -6.97 22.50
N ASN A 48 -15.95 -5.79 23.06
CA ASN A 48 -16.74 -5.31 24.19
C ASN A 48 -18.13 -4.81 23.72
N ASP A 49 -19.06 -4.61 24.66
CA ASP A 49 -20.43 -4.18 24.35
C ASP A 49 -20.49 -2.85 23.58
N GLU A 50 -19.51 -1.95 23.78
CA GLU A 50 -19.36 -0.69 23.05
C GLU A 50 -19.00 -0.94 21.57
N MET A 51 -18.00 -1.79 21.29
CA MET A 51 -17.61 -2.14 19.92
C MET A 51 -18.72 -2.89 19.18
N PHE A 52 -19.49 -3.74 19.88
CA PHE A 52 -20.67 -4.38 19.29
C PHE A 52 -21.75 -3.36 18.93
N LYS A 53 -21.95 -2.35 19.78
CA LYS A 53 -22.88 -1.27 19.51
C LYS A 53 -22.43 -0.46 18.28
N ASP A 54 -21.15 -0.09 18.20
CA ASP A 54 -20.59 0.65 17.06
C ASP A 54 -20.71 -0.14 15.75
N ILE A 55 -20.43 -1.44 15.77
CA ILE A 55 -20.60 -2.33 14.61
C ILE A 55 -22.08 -2.41 14.20
N ASN A 56 -23.00 -2.49 15.17
CA ASN A 56 -24.42 -2.55 14.87
C ASN A 56 -24.97 -1.22 14.33
N GLU A 57 -24.51 -0.08 14.85
CA GLU A 57 -24.83 1.25 14.30
C GLU A 57 -24.29 1.40 12.87
N ALA A 58 -23.03 0.99 12.64
CA ALA A 58 -22.45 0.96 11.31
C ALA A 58 -23.26 0.06 10.35
N LYS A 59 -23.70 -1.12 10.79
CA LYS A 59 -24.55 -2.02 9.99
C LYS A 59 -25.87 -1.36 9.58
N GLN A 60 -26.53 -0.62 10.48
CA GLN A 60 -27.77 0.08 10.14
C GLN A 60 -27.56 1.15 9.07
N ILE A 61 -26.42 1.87 9.13
CA ILE A 61 -26.04 2.83 8.09
C ILE A 61 -25.75 2.10 6.77
N PHE A 62 -24.98 1.01 6.82
CA PHE A 62 -24.66 0.20 5.63
C PHE A 62 -25.91 -0.35 4.92
N TYR A 63 -26.91 -0.83 5.67
CA TYR A 63 -28.18 -1.30 5.10
C TYR A 63 -29.05 -0.20 4.52
N SER A 64 -28.79 1.06 4.88
CA SER A 64 -29.49 2.22 4.32
C SER A 64 -28.87 2.71 3.01
N LEU A 65 -27.66 2.25 2.68
CA LEU A 65 -26.99 2.58 1.42
C LEU A 65 -27.48 1.66 0.29
N PRO A 66 -27.59 2.18 -0.94
CA PRO A 66 -27.80 1.34 -2.11
C PRO A 66 -26.66 0.31 -2.23
N SER A 67 -26.96 -0.83 -2.87
CA SER A 67 -25.94 -1.84 -3.11
C SER A 67 -24.78 -1.28 -3.94
N PRO A 68 -23.59 -1.90 -3.93
CA PRO A 68 -22.44 -1.42 -4.71
C PRO A 68 -22.76 -1.24 -6.20
N LEU A 69 -23.52 -2.16 -6.78
CA LEU A 69 -23.94 -2.09 -8.18
C LEU A 69 -24.92 -0.92 -8.43
N GLU A 70 -25.93 -0.76 -7.57
CA GLU A 70 -26.85 0.37 -7.67
C GLU A 70 -26.12 1.70 -7.49
N THR A 71 -25.16 1.78 -6.57
CA THR A 71 -24.32 2.96 -6.37
C THR A 71 -23.53 3.30 -7.64
N ALA A 72 -22.91 2.31 -8.28
CA ALA A 72 -22.19 2.50 -9.53
C ALA A 72 -23.13 2.97 -10.67
N MET A 73 -24.34 2.40 -10.77
CA MET A 73 -25.34 2.84 -11.74
C MET A 73 -25.81 4.27 -11.48
N LEU A 74 -26.04 4.63 -10.21
CA LEU A 74 -26.42 5.99 -9.82
C LEU A 74 -25.33 6.99 -10.23
N ILE A 75 -24.06 6.69 -9.93
CA ILE A 75 -22.91 7.52 -10.34
C ILE A 75 -22.91 7.69 -11.87
N LYS A 76 -23.01 6.61 -12.64
CA LYS A 76 -23.03 6.67 -14.11
C LYS A 76 -24.22 7.45 -14.66
N SER A 77 -25.38 7.39 -13.98
CA SER A 77 -26.60 8.10 -14.39
C SER A 77 -26.56 9.61 -14.18
N THR A 78 -25.65 10.12 -13.33
CA THR A 78 -25.46 11.57 -13.14
C THR A 78 -24.96 12.27 -14.41
N GLY A 79 -24.35 11.54 -15.34
CA GLY A 79 -23.75 12.09 -16.55
C GLY A 79 -22.43 12.85 -16.30
N VAL A 80 -21.91 12.83 -15.07
CA VAL A 80 -20.56 13.36 -14.77
C VAL A 80 -19.53 12.54 -15.53
N GLY A 81 -18.56 13.20 -16.15
CA GLY A 81 -17.50 12.53 -16.89
C GLY A 81 -16.44 11.91 -16.00
N TYR A 82 -15.62 11.04 -16.58
CA TYR A 82 -14.41 10.53 -15.93
C TYR A 82 -13.45 11.68 -15.61
N ASN A 83 -12.85 11.63 -14.41
CA ASN A 83 -11.80 12.55 -14.00
C ASN A 83 -10.68 11.75 -13.33
N GLU A 84 -9.52 11.69 -13.99
CA GLU A 84 -8.33 10.98 -13.53
C GLU A 84 -7.71 11.65 -12.29
N ASP A 85 -7.86 12.98 -12.12
CA ASP A 85 -7.30 13.71 -10.98
C ASP A 85 -7.93 13.33 -9.64
N LEU A 86 -9.07 12.62 -9.66
CA LEU A 86 -9.71 12.08 -8.46
C LEU A 86 -9.07 10.77 -7.99
N LEU A 87 -8.31 10.12 -8.85
CA LEU A 87 -7.72 8.82 -8.59
C LEU A 87 -6.34 8.96 -7.96
N ASN A 88 -5.94 7.96 -7.19
CA ASN A 88 -4.59 7.97 -6.67
C ASN A 88 -3.57 7.68 -7.79
N ASP A 89 -2.53 8.50 -7.90
CA ASP A 89 -1.44 8.30 -8.87
C ASP A 89 -0.82 6.90 -8.73
N VAL A 90 -0.71 6.17 -9.84
CA VAL A 90 -0.16 4.82 -9.91
C VAL A 90 1.32 4.76 -9.54
N ASP A 91 2.07 5.85 -9.71
CA ASP A 91 3.47 5.92 -9.31
C ASP A 91 3.66 5.84 -7.79
N ASN A 92 2.60 6.14 -7.02
CA ASN A 92 2.61 6.03 -5.56
C ASN A 92 2.77 4.58 -5.08
N VAL A 93 2.58 3.56 -5.92
CA VAL A 93 2.80 2.14 -5.54
C VAL A 93 4.17 1.93 -4.90
N THR A 94 5.20 2.62 -5.40
CA THR A 94 6.56 2.51 -4.88
C THR A 94 6.73 3.05 -3.45
N LYS A 95 5.77 3.85 -2.97
CA LYS A 95 5.77 4.46 -1.65
C LYS A 95 5.19 3.53 -0.57
N TYR A 96 4.56 2.42 -0.95
CA TYR A 96 3.91 1.49 -0.01
C TYR A 96 4.76 0.24 0.20
N SER A 97 5.54 0.23 1.28
CA SER A 97 6.50 -0.84 1.57
C SER A 97 6.14 -1.71 2.77
N THR A 98 5.21 -1.27 3.63
CA THR A 98 4.76 -2.05 4.79
C THR A 98 3.48 -2.81 4.47
N SER A 99 3.24 -3.95 5.13
CA SER A 99 2.01 -4.73 4.95
C SER A 99 0.76 -3.90 5.22
N LYS A 100 0.78 -3.06 6.26
CA LYS A 100 -0.33 -2.14 6.56
C LYS A 100 -0.58 -1.14 5.42
N SER A 101 0.48 -0.50 4.90
CA SER A 101 0.33 0.45 3.79
C SER A 101 -0.11 -0.24 2.49
N MET A 102 0.40 -1.44 2.21
CA MET A 102 0.00 -2.21 1.04
C MET A 102 -1.45 -2.66 1.13
N ALA A 103 -1.90 -3.16 2.28
CA ALA A 103 -3.28 -3.61 2.46
C ALA A 103 -4.29 -2.47 2.32
N LEU A 104 -4.00 -1.31 2.93
CA LEU A 104 -4.86 -0.13 2.80
C LEU A 104 -4.93 0.35 1.35
N ASN A 105 -3.77 0.47 0.69
CA ASN A 105 -3.73 0.97 -0.68
C ASN A 105 -4.21 -0.05 -1.70
N LEU A 106 -4.14 -1.35 -1.42
CA LEU A 106 -4.77 -2.37 -2.25
C LEU A 106 -6.28 -2.11 -2.38
N GLY A 107 -6.95 -1.74 -1.28
CA GLY A 107 -8.35 -1.32 -1.30
C GLY A 107 -8.58 -0.05 -2.12
N ILE A 108 -7.74 0.97 -1.95
CA ILE A 108 -7.84 2.25 -2.69
C ILE A 108 -7.68 2.01 -4.20
N TYR A 109 -6.63 1.30 -4.62
CA TYR A 109 -6.37 1.04 -6.03
C TYR A 109 -7.43 0.12 -6.66
N THR A 110 -8.05 -0.76 -5.89
CA THR A 110 -9.19 -1.57 -6.36
C THR A 110 -10.44 -0.70 -6.57
N CYS A 111 -10.64 0.32 -5.73
CA CYS A 111 -11.69 1.32 -5.92
C CYS A 111 -11.43 2.16 -7.18
N ASP A 112 -10.20 2.66 -7.36
CA ASP A 112 -9.80 3.44 -8.53
C ASP A 112 -9.91 2.63 -9.83
N LEU A 113 -9.52 1.34 -9.79
CA LEU A 113 -9.76 0.38 -10.87
C LEU A 113 -11.24 0.29 -11.23
N SER A 114 -12.10 0.12 -10.21
CA SER A 114 -13.55 0.00 -10.40
C SER A 114 -14.14 1.27 -10.99
N PHE A 115 -13.66 2.45 -10.56
CA PHE A 115 -14.07 3.73 -11.13
C PHE A 115 -13.63 3.88 -12.58
N ALA A 116 -12.36 3.63 -12.90
CA ALA A 116 -11.86 3.63 -14.28
C ALA A 116 -12.66 2.67 -15.17
N SER A 117 -12.98 1.47 -14.66
CA SER A 117 -13.75 0.46 -15.38
C SER A 117 -15.21 0.89 -15.59
N LEU A 118 -15.83 1.59 -14.64
CA LEU A 118 -17.21 2.09 -14.75
C LEU A 118 -17.37 3.06 -15.93
N TYR A 119 -16.31 3.82 -16.21
CA TYR A 119 -16.20 4.81 -17.29
C TYR A 119 -15.47 4.30 -18.53
N ASP A 120 -15.30 2.97 -18.64
CA ASP A 120 -14.72 2.31 -19.81
C ASP A 120 -13.27 2.77 -20.13
N GLN A 121 -12.52 3.26 -19.14
CA GLN A 121 -11.13 3.72 -19.25
C GLN A 121 -10.17 2.52 -19.20
N THR A 122 -10.07 1.81 -20.33
CA THR A 122 -9.36 0.51 -20.41
C THR A 122 -7.90 0.59 -19.96
N GLN A 123 -7.15 1.61 -20.40
CA GLN A 123 -5.73 1.72 -20.05
C GLN A 123 -5.53 1.98 -18.55
N SER A 124 -6.24 2.97 -18.00
CA SER A 124 -6.21 3.26 -16.57
C SER A 124 -6.62 2.05 -15.74
N SER A 125 -7.66 1.30 -16.16
CA SER A 125 -8.02 0.03 -15.50
C SER A 125 -6.87 -0.99 -15.50
N ILE A 126 -6.14 -1.14 -16.60
CA ILE A 126 -4.98 -2.05 -16.64
C ILE A 126 -3.89 -1.56 -15.67
N ASP A 127 -3.63 -0.26 -15.63
CA ASP A 127 -2.60 0.32 -14.79
C ASP A 127 -2.92 0.14 -13.30
N TYR A 128 -4.16 0.43 -12.89
CA TYR A 128 -4.63 0.19 -11.51
C TYR A 128 -4.68 -1.30 -11.14
N MET A 129 -5.04 -2.17 -12.08
CA MET A 129 -4.98 -3.63 -11.87
C MET A 129 -3.55 -4.10 -11.60
N ASN A 130 -2.57 -3.63 -12.37
CA ASN A 130 -1.16 -3.99 -12.18
C ASN A 130 -0.63 -3.48 -10.84
N ALA A 131 -1.00 -2.27 -10.47
CA ALA A 131 -0.65 -1.68 -9.19
C ALA A 131 -1.27 -2.45 -8.00
N ALA A 132 -2.56 -2.79 -8.07
CA ALA A 132 -3.24 -3.63 -7.08
C ALA A 132 -2.57 -5.00 -6.97
N LYS A 133 -2.29 -5.65 -8.11
CA LYS A 133 -1.60 -6.94 -8.16
C LYS A 133 -0.25 -6.89 -7.44
N LYS A 134 0.55 -5.84 -7.66
CA LYS A 134 1.86 -5.69 -7.00
C LYS A 134 1.73 -5.60 -5.47
N MET A 135 0.70 -4.93 -4.95
CA MET A 135 0.45 -4.89 -3.51
C MET A 135 -0.06 -6.23 -2.98
N ALA A 136 -0.94 -6.92 -3.73
CA ALA A 136 -1.42 -8.25 -3.36
C ALA A 136 -0.29 -9.29 -3.30
N ASP A 137 0.63 -9.22 -4.25
CA ASP A 137 1.86 -10.02 -4.29
C ASP A 137 2.75 -9.74 -3.07
N GLY A 138 3.01 -8.45 -2.79
CA GLY A 138 3.77 -8.04 -1.60
C GLY A 138 3.12 -8.42 -0.26
N LEU A 139 1.82 -8.72 -0.24
CA LEU A 139 1.08 -9.22 0.91
C LEU A 139 1.02 -10.76 0.98
N GLY A 140 1.54 -11.47 -0.03
CA GLY A 140 1.46 -12.94 -0.11
C GLY A 140 0.08 -13.49 -0.46
N ILE A 141 -0.87 -12.63 -0.88
CA ILE A 141 -2.24 -13.05 -1.19
C ILE A 141 -2.28 -13.97 -2.42
N LEU A 142 -1.45 -13.67 -3.42
CA LEU A 142 -1.40 -14.45 -4.67
C LEU A 142 -0.91 -15.88 -4.42
N ASP A 143 0.06 -16.05 -3.53
CA ASP A 143 0.58 -17.36 -3.13
C ASP A 143 -0.45 -18.16 -2.36
N ALA A 144 -1.18 -17.53 -1.43
CA ALA A 144 -2.24 -18.18 -0.66
C ALA A 144 -3.36 -18.74 -1.56
N ILE A 145 -3.83 -17.95 -2.53
CA ILE A 145 -4.85 -18.37 -3.50
C ILE A 145 -4.32 -19.50 -4.41
N SER A 146 -3.03 -19.48 -4.74
CA SER A 146 -2.42 -20.52 -5.58
C SER A 146 -2.31 -21.87 -4.84
N GLN A 147 -2.19 -21.85 -3.51
CA GLN A 147 -2.12 -23.05 -2.67
C GLN A 147 -3.50 -23.67 -2.39
N GLU A 148 -4.57 -22.88 -2.42
CA GLU A 148 -5.95 -23.34 -2.18
C GLU A 148 -6.49 -24.27 -3.30
N ASN A 149 -5.81 -24.34 -4.45
CA ASN A 149 -6.18 -25.19 -5.59
C ASN A 149 -5.37 -26.51 -5.67
N ILE A 150 -4.90 -27.06 -4.54
CA ILE A 150 -4.27 -28.39 -4.44
C ILE A 150 -5.11 -29.35 -3.61
#